data_AF-A0A1Y6EXL5-F1
#
_entry.id   AF-A0A1Y6EXL5-F1
#
_cell.length_a   1.000
_cell.length_b   1.000
_cell.length_c   1.000
_cell.angle_alpha   90.00
_cell.angle_beta   90.00
_cell.angle_gamma   90.00
#
_symmetry.space_group_name_H-M   'P 1'
#
loop_
_entity.id
_entity.type
_entity.pdbx_description
1 polymer ?
#
loop_
_entity_poly.entity_id
_entity_poly.type
_entity_poly.pdbx_seq_one_letter_code
_entity_poly.pdbx_strand_id
1 'polypeptide(L)' 'MNDPKNPVPPSSAARRSIAVTFVIIGILMGTIGFVLDLNGGPSVLHVLTWVGGGLFGFGLVSLIYVRRDDLR' A
#
# COMPACT_ATOMS: atom_id res chain seq x y z
N MET A 1 -2.58 30.27 -0.38
CA MET A 1 -3.19 30.07 0.96
C MET A 1 -4.21 28.96 0.79
N ASN A 2 -4.00 27.78 1.39
CA ASN A 2 -4.94 26.66 1.28
C ASN A 2 -6.19 27.01 2.09
N ASP A 3 -7.36 27.04 1.45
CA ASP A 3 -8.64 27.12 2.15
C ASP A 3 -8.84 25.79 2.92
N PRO A 4 -8.92 25.78 4.25
CA PRO A 4 -9.12 24.56 5.03
C PRO A 4 -10.45 23.85 4.71
N LYS A 5 -11.40 24.52 4.05
CA LYS A 5 -12.65 23.92 3.59
C LYS A 5 -12.53 23.27 2.20
N ASN A 6 -11.45 23.52 1.46
CA ASN A 6 -11.24 22.99 0.12
C ASN A 6 -9.79 22.54 -0.10
N PRO A 7 -9.40 21.39 0.46
CA PRO A 7 -8.03 20.90 0.35
C PRO A 7 -7.68 20.61 -1.11
N VAL A 8 -6.54 21.14 -1.56
CA VAL A 8 -6.02 20.82 -2.90
C VAL A 8 -5.65 19.34 -2.92
N PRO A 9 -6.22 18.54 -3.84
CA PRO A 9 -5.90 17.12 -3.91
C PRO A 9 -4.42 16.93 -4.28
N PRO A 10 -3.77 15.85 -3.79
CA PRO A 10 -2.37 15.58 -4.06
C PRO A 10 -2.10 15.44 -5.56
N SER A 11 -0.91 15.87 -6.00
CA SER A 11 -0.46 15.72 -7.37
C SER A 11 -0.45 14.25 -7.80
N SER A 12 -0.53 13.97 -9.11
CA SER A 12 -0.48 12.58 -9.64
C SER A 12 0.81 11.88 -9.22
N ALA A 13 1.94 12.60 -9.26
CA ALA A 13 3.23 12.10 -8.78
C ALA A 13 3.19 11.70 -7.30
N ALA A 14 2.57 12.53 -6.44
CA ALA A 14 2.42 12.21 -5.02
C ALA A 14 1.52 10.98 -4.81
N ARG A 15 0.38 10.90 -5.51
CA ARG A 15 -0.52 9.74 -5.45
C ARG A 15 0.17 8.45 -5.91
N ARG A 16 0.94 8.53 -7.00
CA ARG A 16 1.75 7.40 -7.50
C ARG A 16 2.77 6.97 -6.46
N SER A 17 3.49 7.91 -5.85
CA SER A 17 4.49 7.61 -4.82
C SER A 17 3.86 6.90 -3.62
N ILE A 18 2.73 7.40 -3.12
CA ILE A 18 1.99 6.79 -2.00
C ILE A 18 1.56 5.36 -2.36
N ALA A 19 1.03 5.15 -3.56
CA ALA A 19 0.60 3.83 -4.01
C ALA A 19 1.78 2.84 -4.10
N VAL A 20 2.93 3.27 -4.65
CA VAL A 20 4.16 2.45 -4.67
C VAL A 20 4.64 2.13 -3.26
N THR A 21 4.61 3.09 -2.34
CA THR A 21 4.99 2.85 -0.94
C THR A 21 4.13 1.77 -0.30
N PHE A 22 2.82 1.78 -0.53
CA PHE A 22 1.93 0.72 -0.03
C PHE A 22 2.24 -0.66 -0.62
N VAL A 23 2.56 -0.73 -1.92
CA VAL A 23 3.01 -1.97 -2.55
C VAL A 23 4.27 -2.51 -1.89
N ILE A 24 5.28 -1.65 -1.69
CA ILE A 24 6.57 -2.05 -1.12
C ILE A 24 6.40 -2.52 0.33
N ILE A 25 5.69 -1.74 1.16
CA ILE A 25 5.42 -2.13 2.56
C ILE A 25 4.64 -3.44 2.61
N GLY A 26 3.65 -3.61 1.74
CA GLY A 26 2.87 -4.83 1.64
C GLY A 26 3.72 -6.06 1.32
N ILE A 27 4.64 -5.95 0.35
CA ILE A 27 5.59 -7.01 0.01
C ILE A 27 6.50 -7.34 1.19
N LEU A 28 7.07 -6.33 1.84
CA LEU A 28 7.98 -6.52 2.97
C LEU A 28 7.29 -7.22 4.14
N MET A 29 6.13 -6.72 4.57
CA MET A 29 5.35 -7.33 5.65
C MET A 29 4.89 -8.75 5.28
N GLY A 30 4.41 -8.94 4.05
CA GLY A 30 4.02 -10.26 3.55
C GLY A 30 5.17 -11.26 3.56
N THR A 31 6.36 -10.83 3.13
CA THR A 31 7.57 -11.68 3.12
C THR A 31 8.01 -12.03 4.54
N ILE A 32 8.05 -11.05 5.44
CA ILE A 32 8.41 -11.27 6.85
C ILE A 32 7.42 -12.25 7.48
N GLY A 33 6.12 -12.01 7.33
CA GLY A 33 5.07 -12.89 7.86
C GLY A 33 5.17 -14.30 7.30
N PHE A 34 5.37 -14.43 5.98
CA PHE A 34 5.53 -15.73 5.32
C PHE A 34 6.75 -16.50 5.82
N VAL A 35 7.90 -15.84 5.98
CA VAL A 35 9.11 -16.46 6.54
C VAL A 35 8.87 -16.90 7.99
N LEU A 36 8.18 -16.09 8.79
CA LEU A 36 7.86 -16.45 10.17
C LEU A 36 6.92 -17.66 10.25
N ASP A 37 5.90 -17.71 9.40
CA ASP A 37 4.98 -18.85 9.33
C ASP A 37 5.72 -20.15 8.97
N LEU A 38 6.64 -20.09 7.99
CA LEU A 38 7.46 -21.25 7.60
C LEU A 38 8.40 -21.73 8.71
N ASN A 39 8.80 -20.84 9.62
CA ASN A 39 9.66 -21.18 10.76
C ASN A 39 8.87 -21.59 12.01
N GLY A 40 7.55 -21.77 11.91
CA GLY A 40 6.69 -22.13 13.06
C GLY A 40 6.53 -20.99 14.06
N GLY A 41 6.58 -19.73 13.59
CA GLY A 41 6.41 -18.54 14.42
C GLY A 41 5.03 -18.48 15.10
N PRO A 42 4.88 -17.65 16.15
CA PRO A 42 3.61 -17.47 16.84
C PRO A 42 2.47 -17.09 15.89
N SER A 43 1.29 -17.71 16.04
CA SER A 43 0.13 -17.47 15.17
C SER A 43 -0.38 -16.03 15.17
N VAL A 44 -0.09 -15.24 16.21
CA VAL A 44 -0.42 -13.81 16.25
C VAL A 44 0.32 -13.02 15.16
N LEU A 45 1.49 -13.48 14.72
CA LEU A 45 2.28 -12.81 13.68
C LEU A 45 1.69 -12.99 12.28
N HIS A 46 0.70 -13.87 12.11
CA HIS A 46 -0.06 -14.01 10.86
C HIS A 46 -0.81 -12.71 10.49
N VAL A 47 -1.00 -11.79 11.44
CA VAL A 47 -1.47 -10.43 11.14
C VAL A 47 -0.57 -9.70 10.13
N LEU A 48 0.72 -10.01 10.07
CA LEU A 48 1.67 -9.42 9.11
C LEU A 48 1.34 -9.81 7.67
N THR A 49 0.93 -11.05 7.44
CA THR A 49 0.55 -11.51 6.09
C THR A 49 -0.80 -10.91 5.67
N TRP A 50 -1.74 -10.75 6.61
CA TRP A 50 -3.03 -10.10 6.35
C TRP A 50 -2.87 -8.61 6.03
N VAL A 51 -2.17 -7.87 6.90
CA VAL A 51 -1.93 -6.43 6.70
C VAL A 51 -1.04 -6.23 5.46
N GLY A 52 0.03 -7.03 5.31
CA GLY A 52 0.91 -6.97 4.16
C GLY A 52 0.18 -7.21 2.84
N GLY A 53 -0.64 -8.26 2.78
CA GLY A 53 -1.48 -8.56 1.62
C GLY A 53 -2.50 -7.45 1.32
N GLY A 54 -3.13 -6.88 2.36
CA GLY A 54 -4.06 -5.76 2.22
C GLY A 54 -3.40 -4.50 1.67
N LEU A 55 -2.24 -4.11 2.21
CA LEU A 55 -1.47 -2.96 1.74
C LEU A 55 -0.96 -3.15 0.32
N PHE A 56 -0.50 -4.37 -0.01
CA PHE A 56 -0.08 -4.72 -1.36
C PHE A 56 -1.22 -4.59 -2.37
N GLY A 57 -2.38 -5.19 -2.08
CA GLY A 57 -3.57 -5.11 -2.93
C GLY A 57 -4.06 -3.67 -3.09
N PHE A 58 -4.16 -2.92 -2.00
CA PHE A 58 -4.56 -1.51 -2.02
C PHE A 58 -3.61 -0.65 -2.86
N GLY A 59 -2.30 -0.85 -2.69
CA GLY A 59 -1.27 -0.14 -3.46
C GLY A 59 -1.36 -0.43 -4.96
N LEU A 60 -1.55 -1.70 -5.35
CA LEU A 60 -1.72 -2.09 -6.75
C LEU A 60 -2.98 -1.48 -7.37
N VAL A 61 -4.12 -1.56 -6.68
CA VAL A 61 -5.37 -0.96 -7.15
C VAL A 61 -5.21 0.56 -7.30
N SER A 62 -4.60 1.22 -6.31
CA SER A 62 -4.32 2.66 -6.37
C SER A 62 -3.43 3.03 -7.55
N LEU A 63 -2.40 2.23 -7.86
CA LEU A 63 -1.55 2.43 -9.03
C LEU A 63 -2.33 2.35 -10.35
N ILE A 64 -3.25 1.39 -10.47
CA ILE A 64 -4.13 1.26 -11.63
C ILE A 64 -4.99 2.52 -11.79
N TYR A 65 -5.59 3.02 -10.72
CA TYR A 65 -6.41 4.23 -10.77
C TYR A 65 -5.59 5.47 -11.14
N VAL A 66 -4.42 5.68 -10.53
CA VAL A 66 -3.53 6.80 -10.88
C VAL A 66 -3.15 6.73 -12.36
N ARG A 67 -2.80 5.55 -12.88
CA ARG A 67 -2.47 5.37 -14.29
C ARG A 67 -3.66 5.65 -15.21
N ARG A 68 -4.89 5.29 -14.80
CA ARG A 68 -6.10 5.58 -15.58
C ARG A 68 -6.40 7.07 -15.63
N ASP A 69 -6.18 7.78 -14.53
CA ASP A 69 -6.35 9.24 -14.47
C ASP A 69 -5.32 9.95 -15.37
N ASP A 70 -4.07 9.48 -15.40
CA ASP A 70 -3.02 10.05 -16.28
C ASP A 70 -3.29 9.85 -17.78
N LEU A 71 -4.20 8.95 -18.16
CA LEU A 71 -4.55 8.63 -19.56
C LEU A 71 -5.83 9.30 -20.06
N ARG A 72 -6.56 9.99 -19.18
CA ARG A 72 -7.79 10.74 -19.51
C ARG A 72 -7.48 12.20 -19.80
#